data_AF-A0A3Q4MNV9-F1
#
_entry.id   AF-A0A3Q4MNV9-F1
#
_cell.length_a   1.000
_cell.length_b   1.000
_cell.length_c   1.000
_cell.angle_alpha   90.00
_cell.angle_beta   90.00
_cell.angle_gamma   90.00
#
_symmetry.space_group_name_H-M   'P 1'
#
loop_
_entity.id
_entity.type
_entity.pdbx_description
1 polymer ?
#
loop_
_entity_poly.entity_id
_entity_poly.type
_entity_poly.pdbx_seq_one_letter_code
_entity_poly.pdbx_strand_id
1 'polypeptide(L)'
;MSDSILEGVFIKRSQQKKKTSPLNYKERMFVLTAEKISYYDYDIDKMKRKGLKGSVDLEKIKCVEVVQPEPNAPQDRMYPFQVIYDEGPLYIFSKTEDTRAEWIKKLKELVRFNSDLMQKYHPCFWVDGVWLCCHQEVKQAMGCKVLDRVTSQLSRRSTRKPLPPTPAEKKPTRPLPPQPPDPPASSAGMTVVAEYNYTPMTPQDLELRKDEEYTILEKSDANWWRARDKYGIKKLFIFFIDSWYCKNMNRSQAEKLLKAENKDGGFLVRDSSKAGKYTVSLEAVGSCRHYNICTTQQSQYYLAEKHNFNTIAELINYHQHNAAGMVSRLKHIVSNRARPPSTAGLGYGVWEIDPRYLTFIKELGSGQFGVVKYGKWQGQHDVAIKMIKEGSMSEDDFIEEAKIMMKLRHENLVQLYGVCTKQRPIYIVTEYLANGCLLTYLKEGLKQHPTSIQLLEMCKDVAEGMAYLESHQYIHRDLAARNCLVDGNGTVKVTDFGLSRYVLDDEYTSSVGSKFPVRWSPPEVLLYCKFSSKSDIWAYGK
;
A
#
# COMPACT_ATOMS: atom_id res chain seq x y z
N MET A 1 44.40 -14.43 -3.10
CA MET A 1 43.29 -14.94 -3.93
C MET A 1 42.69 -16.07 -3.13
N SER A 2 41.46 -15.92 -2.64
CA SER A 2 40.79 -16.99 -1.89
C SER A 2 40.34 -18.06 -2.89
N ASP A 3 40.96 -19.24 -2.85
CA ASP A 3 40.66 -20.35 -3.75
C ASP A 3 39.22 -20.83 -3.54
N SER A 4 38.40 -20.71 -4.59
CA SER A 4 37.04 -21.20 -4.65
C SER A 4 37.03 -22.73 -4.71
N ILE A 5 36.32 -23.39 -3.80
CA ILE A 5 36.15 -24.85 -3.76
C ILE A 5 35.08 -25.28 -4.76
N LEU A 6 33.93 -24.60 -4.77
CA LEU A 6 32.84 -24.82 -5.73
C LEU A 6 32.25 -23.48 -6.14
N GLU A 7 31.88 -23.36 -7.41
CA GLU A 7 31.10 -22.25 -7.94
C GLU A 7 29.92 -22.78 -8.75
N GLY A 8 28.77 -22.13 -8.65
CA GLY A 8 27.58 -22.57 -9.37
C GLY A 8 26.44 -21.56 -9.30
N VAL A 9 25.61 -21.56 -10.34
CA VAL A 9 24.42 -20.69 -10.41
C VAL A 9 23.21 -21.46 -9.88
N PHE A 10 22.59 -20.90 -8.84
CA PHE A 10 21.42 -21.49 -8.18
C PHE A 10 20.32 -20.45 -8.00
N ILE A 11 19.08 -20.90 -7.91
CA ILE A 11 18.00 -20.03 -7.46
C ILE A 11 18.02 -19.97 -5.93
N LYS A 12 18.02 -18.76 -5.37
CA LYS A 12 17.89 -18.51 -3.94
C LYS A 12 16.49 -18.03 -3.64
N ARG A 13 15.83 -18.65 -2.66
CA ARG A 13 14.56 -18.14 -2.10
C ARG A 13 14.82 -17.11 -1.01
N SER A 14 13.98 -16.09 -0.95
CA SER A 14 14.00 -15.06 0.09
C SER A 14 13.71 -15.70 1.45
N GLN A 15 14.43 -15.28 2.49
CA GLN A 15 14.32 -15.89 3.83
C GLN A 15 13.07 -15.45 4.62
N GLN A 16 12.19 -14.59 4.05
CA GLN A 16 11.03 -14.00 4.73
C GLN A 16 11.34 -13.55 6.16
N LYS A 17 12.06 -12.43 6.31
CA LYS A 17 12.39 -11.87 7.63
C LYS A 17 11.14 -11.36 8.38
N LYS A 18 10.01 -11.18 7.70
CA LYS A 18 8.69 -10.79 8.24
C LYS A 18 7.60 -11.69 7.66
N LYS A 19 6.51 -11.96 8.40
CA LYS A 19 5.38 -12.80 7.94
C LYS A 19 4.70 -12.28 6.66
N THR A 20 4.77 -10.98 6.39
CA THR A 20 4.15 -10.32 5.22
C THR A 20 5.10 -10.13 4.04
N SER A 21 6.38 -10.55 4.16
CA SER A 21 7.33 -10.42 3.05
C SER A 21 6.99 -11.44 1.95
N PRO A 22 6.82 -11.00 0.68
CA PRO A 22 6.54 -11.92 -0.41
C PRO A 22 7.71 -12.88 -0.61
N LEU A 23 7.40 -14.07 -1.13
CA LEU A 23 8.40 -15.07 -1.49
C LEU A 23 9.02 -14.71 -2.85
N ASN A 24 10.29 -14.32 -2.83
CA ASN A 24 11.05 -14.02 -4.03
C ASN A 24 12.07 -15.15 -4.30
N TYR A 25 12.25 -15.49 -5.57
CA TYR A 25 13.19 -16.49 -6.07
C TYR A 25 14.10 -15.81 -7.09
N LYS A 26 15.41 -15.73 -6.81
CA LYS A 26 16.36 -15.07 -7.71
C LYS A 26 17.56 -15.97 -8.00
N GLU A 27 17.98 -16.05 -9.25
CA GLU A 27 19.24 -16.71 -9.62
C GLU A 27 20.43 -15.92 -9.06
N ARG A 28 21.39 -16.64 -8.49
CA ARG A 28 22.59 -16.11 -7.85
C ARG A 28 23.77 -17.02 -8.15
N MET A 29 24.94 -16.43 -8.31
CA MET A 29 26.20 -17.18 -8.36
C MET A 29 26.65 -17.45 -6.93
N PHE A 30 26.68 -18.72 -6.54
CA PHE A 30 27.22 -19.16 -5.25
C PHE A 30 28.69 -19.53 -5.42
N VAL A 31 29.49 -19.14 -4.45
CA VAL A 31 30.92 -19.44 -4.35
C VAL A 31 31.16 -19.98 -2.96
N LEU A 32 31.59 -21.23 -2.89
CA LEU A 32 31.99 -21.91 -1.66
C LEU A 32 33.51 -21.81 -1.52
N THR A 33 33.99 -21.28 -0.40
CA THR A 33 35.40 -21.30 0.00
C THR A 33 35.59 -22.18 1.23
N ALA A 34 36.83 -22.30 1.72
CA ALA A 34 37.13 -23.03 2.96
C ALA A 34 36.54 -22.38 4.22
N GLU A 35 36.13 -21.11 4.15
CA GLU A 35 35.66 -20.33 5.31
C GLU A 35 34.17 -20.01 5.25
N LYS A 36 33.60 -19.83 4.05
CA LYS A 36 32.21 -19.37 3.88
C LYS A 36 31.60 -19.80 2.56
N ILE A 37 30.27 -19.83 2.52
CA ILE A 37 29.48 -19.84 1.29
C ILE A 37 28.96 -18.43 1.01
N SER A 38 29.36 -17.85 -0.11
CA SER A 38 28.97 -16.50 -0.53
C SER A 38 28.09 -16.55 -1.77
N TYR A 39 27.18 -15.61 -1.93
CA TYR A 39 26.35 -15.50 -3.13
C TYR A 39 26.31 -14.07 -3.67
N TYR A 40 26.37 -13.99 -5.00
CA TYR A 40 26.52 -12.74 -5.75
C TYR A 40 25.36 -12.58 -6.72
N ASP A 41 25.05 -11.33 -7.06
CA ASP A 41 24.24 -11.08 -8.25
C ASP A 41 24.95 -11.66 -9.48
N TYR A 42 24.16 -12.30 -10.34
CA TYR A 42 24.66 -12.92 -11.56
C TYR A 42 23.93 -12.32 -12.76
N ASP A 43 24.70 -11.82 -13.71
CA ASP A 43 24.19 -11.36 -15.00
C ASP A 43 24.27 -12.52 -15.99
N ILE A 44 23.12 -13.07 -16.37
CA ILE A 44 23.02 -14.23 -17.24
C ILE A 44 23.47 -13.86 -18.66
N ASP A 45 23.06 -12.68 -19.15
CA ASP A 45 23.35 -12.21 -20.52
C ASP A 45 24.84 -11.94 -20.72
N LYS A 46 25.54 -11.50 -19.67
CA LYS A 46 26.97 -11.20 -19.70
C LYS A 46 27.84 -12.28 -19.06
N MET A 47 27.24 -13.36 -18.56
CA MET A 47 27.86 -14.41 -17.75
C MET A 47 28.81 -13.87 -16.66
N LYS A 48 28.45 -12.76 -16.02
CA LYS A 48 29.36 -12.01 -15.14
C LYS A 48 28.86 -11.94 -13.70
N ARG A 49 29.77 -12.24 -12.76
CA ARG A 49 29.59 -12.00 -11.32
C ARG A 49 29.52 -10.49 -11.04
N LYS A 50 28.45 -10.04 -10.38
CA LYS A 50 28.24 -8.66 -9.92
C LYS A 50 28.50 -8.55 -8.41
N GLY A 51 27.82 -7.63 -7.72
CA GLY A 51 28.01 -7.35 -6.30
C GLY A 51 27.68 -8.54 -5.41
N LEU A 52 28.42 -8.65 -4.30
CA LEU A 52 28.15 -9.60 -3.21
C LEU A 52 26.78 -9.28 -2.58
N LYS A 53 25.93 -10.30 -2.42
CA LYS A 53 24.60 -10.15 -1.80
C LYS A 53 24.50 -10.73 -0.40
N GLY A 54 25.35 -11.70 -0.09
CA GLY A 54 25.47 -12.20 1.27
C GLY A 54 26.45 -13.36 1.35
N SER A 55 26.77 -13.71 2.58
CA SER A 55 27.64 -14.83 2.89
C SER A 55 27.22 -15.48 4.20
N VAL A 56 27.46 -16.79 4.31
CA VAL A 56 27.29 -17.56 5.54
C VAL A 56 28.63 -18.20 5.86
N ASP A 57 29.18 -17.86 7.02
CA ASP A 57 30.42 -18.46 7.52
C ASP A 57 30.16 -19.94 7.82
N LEU A 58 31.06 -20.83 7.40
CA LEU A 58 30.86 -22.27 7.52
C LEU A 58 30.75 -22.70 8.98
N GLU A 59 31.45 -22.04 9.90
CA GLU A 59 31.38 -22.30 11.34
C GLU A 59 29.98 -22.06 11.94
N LYS A 60 29.19 -21.16 11.34
CA LYS A 60 27.82 -20.82 11.79
C LYS A 60 26.77 -21.77 11.22
N ILE A 61 27.13 -22.64 10.28
CA ILE A 61 26.19 -23.58 9.67
C ILE A 61 25.88 -24.70 10.68
N LYS A 62 24.59 -24.87 10.95
CA LYS A 62 24.06 -25.85 11.91
C LYS A 62 23.47 -27.07 11.23
N CYS A 63 23.06 -26.98 9.96
CA CYS A 63 22.53 -28.10 9.19
C CYS A 63 22.56 -27.81 7.69
N VAL A 64 22.85 -28.84 6.88
CA VAL A 64 22.70 -28.80 5.42
C VAL A 64 21.95 -30.05 4.99
N GLU A 65 20.75 -29.91 4.45
CA GLU A 65 19.91 -31.05 4.08
C GLU A 65 19.01 -30.79 2.88
N VAL A 66 18.51 -31.88 2.30
CA VAL A 66 17.47 -31.83 1.25
C VAL A 66 16.16 -31.30 1.83
N VAL A 67 15.45 -30.49 1.03
CA VAL A 67 14.09 -30.03 1.32
C VAL A 67 13.12 -30.75 0.41
N GLN A 68 11.93 -31.08 0.91
CA GLN A 68 10.87 -31.66 0.08
C GLN A 68 10.38 -30.61 -0.93
N PRO A 69 10.31 -30.93 -2.24
CA PRO A 69 9.81 -30.00 -3.25
C PRO A 69 8.33 -29.67 -3.02
N GLU A 70 7.91 -28.50 -3.48
CA GLU A 70 6.49 -28.10 -3.43
C GLU A 70 5.68 -28.99 -4.39
N PRO A 71 4.43 -29.39 -4.07
CA PRO A 71 3.65 -30.33 -4.90
C PRO A 71 3.48 -29.91 -6.37
N ASN A 72 3.50 -28.61 -6.65
CA ASN A 72 3.37 -28.02 -7.99
C ASN A 72 4.58 -27.10 -8.33
N ALA A 73 5.79 -27.45 -7.88
CA ALA A 73 6.98 -26.66 -8.17
C ALA A 73 7.26 -26.64 -9.70
N PRO A 74 7.56 -25.47 -10.28
CA PRO A 74 8.15 -25.38 -11.62
C PRO A 74 9.44 -26.21 -11.74
N GLN A 75 9.78 -26.62 -12.96
CA GLN A 75 10.87 -27.56 -13.23
C GLN A 75 12.23 -27.09 -12.69
N ASP A 76 12.50 -25.79 -12.70
CA ASP A 76 13.70 -25.15 -12.17
C ASP A 76 13.78 -25.10 -10.63
N ARG A 77 12.69 -25.49 -9.93
CA ARG A 77 12.58 -25.54 -8.46
C ARG A 77 12.41 -26.95 -7.89
N MET A 78 12.64 -27.97 -8.71
CA MET A 78 12.44 -29.38 -8.32
C MET A 78 13.51 -29.91 -7.35
N TYR A 79 14.69 -29.29 -7.30
CA TYR A 79 15.81 -29.77 -6.50
C TYR A 79 16.23 -28.79 -5.39
N PRO A 80 15.39 -28.55 -4.37
CA PRO A 80 15.73 -27.66 -3.27
C PRO A 80 16.59 -28.36 -2.21
N PHE A 81 17.43 -27.57 -1.56
CA PHE A 81 18.14 -27.91 -0.33
C PHE A 81 18.24 -26.67 0.57
N GLN A 82 18.57 -26.88 1.84
CA GLN A 82 18.68 -25.81 2.82
C GLN A 82 20.04 -25.80 3.50
N VAL A 83 20.48 -24.60 3.83
CA VAL A 83 21.60 -24.33 4.75
C VAL A 83 21.02 -23.57 5.93
N ILE A 84 21.00 -24.18 7.11
CA ILE A 84 20.46 -23.59 8.33
C ILE A 84 21.63 -23.02 9.14
N TYR A 85 21.53 -21.74 9.49
CA TYR A 85 22.48 -21.01 10.34
C TYR A 85 21.71 -20.10 11.30
N ASP A 86 22.40 -19.22 12.04
CA ASP A 86 21.80 -18.39 13.10
C ASP A 86 20.56 -17.58 12.69
N GLU A 87 20.49 -17.09 11.45
CA GLU A 87 19.34 -16.30 10.97
C GLU A 87 18.18 -17.16 10.41
N GLY A 88 18.34 -18.48 10.38
CA GLY A 88 17.36 -19.45 9.92
C GLY A 88 17.74 -20.15 8.60
N PRO A 89 16.78 -20.81 7.92
CA PRO A 89 17.05 -21.56 6.71
C PRO A 89 17.31 -20.65 5.49
N LEU A 90 18.44 -20.87 4.83
CA LEU A 90 18.71 -20.42 3.47
C LEU A 90 18.31 -21.53 2.49
N TYR A 91 17.27 -21.30 1.71
CA TYR A 91 16.80 -22.24 0.68
C TYR A 91 17.45 -21.97 -0.68
N ILE A 92 18.05 -23.00 -1.25
CA ILE A 92 18.79 -22.98 -2.51
C ILE A 92 18.21 -24.07 -3.43
N PHE A 93 18.02 -23.76 -4.71
CA PHE A 93 17.44 -24.67 -5.70
C PHE A 93 18.46 -24.90 -6.82
N SER A 94 18.77 -26.18 -7.04
CA SER A 94 19.64 -26.64 -8.11
C SER A 94 18.86 -26.93 -9.39
N LYS A 95 19.54 -26.81 -10.54
CA LYS A 95 18.99 -27.18 -11.84
C LYS A 95 18.89 -28.70 -12.02
N THR A 96 19.78 -29.45 -11.37
CA THR A 96 19.86 -30.91 -11.46
C THR A 96 20.05 -31.55 -10.09
N GLU A 97 19.68 -32.83 -9.98
CA GLU A 97 19.90 -33.63 -8.77
C GLU A 97 21.39 -33.82 -8.47
N ASP A 98 22.20 -34.07 -9.50
CA ASP A 98 23.63 -34.34 -9.33
C ASP A 98 24.36 -33.15 -8.72
N THR A 99 24.11 -31.94 -9.24
CA THR A 99 24.70 -30.71 -8.69
C THR A 99 24.19 -30.45 -7.26
N ARG A 100 22.92 -30.75 -6.96
CA ARG A 100 22.40 -30.65 -5.59
C ARG A 100 23.15 -31.60 -4.66
N ALA A 101 23.30 -32.87 -5.05
CA ALA A 101 23.95 -33.89 -4.26
C ALA A 101 25.43 -33.56 -4.01
N GLU A 102 26.14 -33.07 -5.03
CA GLU A 102 27.52 -32.63 -4.93
C GLU A 102 27.68 -31.48 -3.91
N TRP A 103 26.86 -30.44 -4.02
CA TRP A 103 26.92 -29.28 -3.13
C TRP A 103 26.59 -29.63 -1.69
N ILE A 104 25.54 -30.44 -1.47
CA ILE A 104 25.19 -30.92 -0.12
C ILE A 104 26.33 -31.74 0.46
N LYS A 105 26.89 -32.68 -0.31
CA LYS A 105 28.02 -33.52 0.13
C LYS A 105 29.20 -32.66 0.54
N LYS A 106 29.59 -31.69 -0.30
CA LYS A 106 30.75 -30.84 -0.04
C LYS A 106 30.54 -29.92 1.17
N LEU A 107 29.37 -29.32 1.29
CA LEU A 107 29.02 -28.51 2.46
C LEU A 107 29.02 -29.35 3.74
N LYS A 108 28.42 -30.55 3.71
CA LYS A 108 28.44 -31.48 4.85
C LYS A 108 29.87 -31.88 5.25
N GLU A 109 30.75 -32.14 4.29
CA GLU A 109 32.16 -32.44 4.55
C GLU A 109 32.89 -31.30 5.27
N LEU A 110 32.62 -30.05 4.88
CA LEU A 110 33.27 -28.87 5.48
C LEU A 110 32.73 -28.54 6.88
N VAL A 111 31.43 -28.75 7.13
CA VAL A 111 30.80 -28.38 8.42
C VAL A 111 30.75 -29.54 9.42
N ARG A 112 31.25 -30.73 9.08
CA ARG A 112 31.12 -31.97 9.90
C ARG A 112 31.69 -31.85 11.32
N PHE A 113 32.61 -30.92 11.54
CA PHE A 113 33.28 -30.71 12.83
C PHE A 113 32.74 -29.50 13.61
N ASN A 114 31.69 -28.83 13.12
CA ASN A 114 31.07 -27.74 13.85
C ASN A 114 30.46 -28.27 15.16
N SER A 115 30.70 -27.55 16.27
CA SER A 115 30.15 -27.92 17.60
C SER A 115 28.63 -27.85 17.65
N ASP A 116 28.04 -26.96 16.84
CA ASP A 116 26.64 -26.54 16.96
C ASP A 116 25.71 -27.21 15.92
N LEU A 117 26.12 -28.38 15.40
CA LEU A 117 25.29 -29.14 14.45
C LEU A 117 24.00 -29.65 15.10
N MET A 118 22.87 -29.34 14.46
CA MET A 118 21.55 -29.74 14.95
C MET A 118 21.36 -31.26 14.90
N GLN A 119 20.63 -31.80 15.89
CA GLN A 119 20.25 -33.23 15.92
C GLN A 119 18.96 -33.50 15.13
N LYS A 120 18.13 -32.47 14.96
CA LYS A 120 16.89 -32.54 14.20
C LYS A 120 16.76 -31.33 13.29
N TYR A 121 16.13 -31.53 12.13
CA TYR A 121 15.86 -30.49 11.15
C TYR A 121 14.42 -30.57 10.63
N HIS A 122 13.98 -29.53 9.93
CA HIS A 122 12.68 -29.48 9.27
C HIS A 122 12.84 -29.83 7.79
N PRO A 123 12.21 -30.91 7.28
CA PRO A 123 12.37 -31.33 5.89
C PRO A 123 11.55 -30.52 4.89
N CYS A 124 10.65 -29.64 5.35
CA CYS A 124 9.78 -28.82 4.50
C CYS A 124 10.07 -27.32 4.67
N PHE A 125 9.49 -26.50 3.81
CA PHE A 125 9.64 -25.05 3.85
C PHE A 125 8.97 -24.41 5.08
N TRP A 126 9.59 -23.33 5.56
CA TRP A 126 8.94 -22.30 6.37
C TRP A 126 8.17 -21.36 5.44
N VAL A 127 6.86 -21.19 5.71
CA VAL A 127 5.93 -20.37 4.91
C VAL A 127 4.92 -19.72 5.85
N ASP A 128 4.63 -18.42 5.67
CA ASP A 128 3.57 -17.68 6.39
C ASP A 128 3.61 -17.80 7.92
N GLY A 129 4.81 -17.99 8.47
CA GLY A 129 5.02 -18.10 9.91
C GLY A 129 4.84 -19.51 10.47
N VAL A 130 4.79 -20.54 9.63
CA VAL A 130 4.68 -21.95 10.05
C VAL A 130 5.63 -22.87 9.27
N TRP A 131 6.06 -23.96 9.91
CA TRP A 131 6.75 -25.07 9.26
C TRP A 131 5.75 -26.02 8.60
N LEU A 132 5.83 -26.22 7.28
CA LEU A 132 4.87 -27.08 6.54
C LEU A 132 4.93 -28.57 6.95
N CYS A 133 6.01 -29.02 7.58
CA CYS A 133 6.17 -30.42 8.00
C CYS A 133 5.47 -30.76 9.32
N CYS A 134 5.32 -29.79 10.23
CA CYS A 134 4.88 -30.07 11.60
C CYS A 134 4.02 -28.95 12.22
N HIS A 135 3.71 -27.90 11.45
CA HIS A 135 2.90 -26.75 11.84
C HIS A 135 3.43 -25.96 13.05
N GLN A 136 4.71 -26.09 13.39
CA GLN A 136 5.34 -25.26 14.41
C GLN A 136 5.39 -23.79 13.94
N GLU A 137 4.99 -22.87 14.82
CA GLU A 137 4.85 -21.43 14.53
C GLU A 137 6.09 -20.60 14.89
N VAL A 138 7.17 -21.25 15.30
CA VAL A 138 8.45 -20.59 15.64
C VAL A 138 9.53 -21.01 14.65
N LYS A 139 10.11 -20.03 13.94
CA LYS A 139 11.09 -20.28 12.85
C LYS A 139 12.32 -21.03 13.32
N GLN A 140 12.75 -20.78 14.56
CA GLN A 140 13.90 -21.44 15.20
C GLN A 140 13.51 -22.65 16.05
N ALA A 141 12.28 -23.16 15.92
CA ALA A 141 11.86 -24.35 16.64
C ALA A 141 12.68 -25.57 16.23
N MET A 142 12.88 -26.48 17.17
CA MET A 142 13.59 -27.73 16.95
C MET A 142 12.94 -28.55 15.83
N GLY A 143 13.78 -29.07 14.93
CA GLY A 143 13.35 -29.87 13.78
C GLY A 143 12.47 -31.07 14.13
N CYS A 144 11.60 -31.47 13.20
CA CYS A 144 10.73 -32.64 13.36
C CYS A 144 11.34 -33.96 12.83
N LYS A 145 12.46 -33.91 12.09
CA LYS A 145 13.15 -35.09 11.53
C LYS A 145 14.57 -35.21 12.09
N VAL A 146 14.97 -36.41 12.49
CA VAL A 146 16.32 -36.69 13.03
C VAL A 146 17.36 -36.64 11.90
N LEU A 147 18.52 -36.05 12.19
CA LEU A 147 19.66 -36.02 11.28
C LEU A 147 20.45 -37.32 11.45
N ASP A 148 20.49 -38.14 10.40
CA ASP A 148 21.25 -39.40 10.41
C ASP A 148 22.75 -39.08 10.40
N ARG A 149 23.38 -39.08 11.57
CA ARG A 149 24.85 -39.01 11.67
C ARG A 149 25.42 -40.33 11.18
N VAL A 150 26.19 -40.29 10.09
CA VAL A 150 26.96 -41.44 9.63
C VAL A 150 28.04 -41.74 10.67
N THR A 151 27.73 -42.66 11.57
CA THR A 151 28.70 -43.50 12.28
C THR A 151 28.03 -44.81 12.61
N SER A 152 28.50 -45.85 11.91
CA SER A 152 28.76 -47.21 12.41
C SER A 152 27.75 -47.83 13.39
N GLN A 153 27.16 -48.93 12.92
CA GLN A 153 26.67 -50.05 13.70
C GLN A 153 27.30 -50.13 15.10
N LEU A 154 26.49 -50.06 16.15
CA LEU A 154 26.62 -50.86 17.36
C LEU A 154 25.31 -50.78 18.16
N SER A 155 24.71 -51.95 18.28
CA SER A 155 23.56 -52.30 19.12
C SER A 155 23.64 -51.70 20.53
N ARG A 156 22.52 -51.14 21.01
CA ARG A 156 22.08 -51.29 22.42
C ARG A 156 20.56 -51.10 22.52
N ARG A 157 19.90 -52.22 22.82
CA ARG A 157 18.51 -52.37 23.29
C ARG A 157 18.20 -51.41 24.45
N SER A 158 16.97 -50.88 24.51
CA SER A 158 15.96 -51.27 25.52
C SER A 158 14.84 -50.22 25.71
N THR A 159 13.62 -50.66 25.40
CA THR A 159 12.32 -50.43 26.08
C THR A 159 11.89 -49.03 26.56
N ARG A 160 10.72 -48.56 26.09
CA ARG A 160 9.47 -48.46 26.88
C ARG A 160 8.29 -47.92 26.06
N LYS A 161 7.24 -48.75 25.98
CA LYS A 161 5.79 -48.60 25.73
C LYS A 161 5.23 -47.34 25.01
N PRO A 162 4.31 -47.50 24.04
CA PRO A 162 3.44 -46.42 23.56
C PRO A 162 2.31 -46.10 24.55
N LEU A 163 1.99 -44.81 24.68
CA LEU A 163 0.80 -44.30 25.37
C LEU A 163 -0.44 -44.39 24.43
N PRO A 164 -1.66 -44.50 24.99
CA PRO A 164 -2.87 -44.87 24.26
C PRO A 164 -3.42 -43.75 23.36
N PRO A 165 -4.22 -44.09 22.33
CA PRO A 165 -4.86 -43.11 21.46
C PRO A 165 -5.99 -42.37 22.18
N THR A 166 -5.99 -41.04 22.05
CA THR A 166 -7.09 -40.16 22.52
C THR A 166 -8.27 -40.23 21.52
N PRO A 167 -9.54 -40.14 21.97
CA PRO A 167 -10.70 -40.43 21.12
C PRO A 167 -10.91 -39.38 20.02
N ALA A 168 -11.33 -39.85 18.85
CA ALA A 168 -11.72 -39.02 17.72
C ALA A 168 -13.01 -38.24 18.03
N GLU A 169 -12.91 -36.94 18.25
CA GLU A 169 -14.05 -36.04 18.10
C GLU A 169 -14.32 -35.81 16.61
N LYS A 170 -15.39 -36.44 16.11
CA LYS A 170 -16.02 -36.07 14.83
C LYS A 170 -16.57 -34.65 14.95
N LYS A 171 -15.89 -33.67 14.35
CA LYS A 171 -16.53 -32.38 14.00
C LYS A 171 -17.34 -32.57 12.71
N PRO A 172 -18.63 -32.25 12.68
CA PRO A 172 -19.44 -32.34 11.48
C PRO A 172 -19.00 -31.28 10.46
N THR A 173 -18.79 -31.72 9.22
CA THR A 173 -18.65 -30.88 8.03
C THR A 173 -19.91 -30.02 7.88
N ARG A 174 -19.80 -28.73 8.19
CA ARG A 174 -20.80 -27.73 7.80
C ARG A 174 -20.51 -27.35 6.33
N PRO A 175 -21.50 -27.37 5.44
CA PRO A 175 -21.33 -26.85 4.08
C PRO A 175 -20.89 -25.39 4.13
N LEU A 176 -19.98 -25.00 3.23
CA LEU A 176 -19.64 -23.60 3.01
C LEU A 176 -20.92 -22.81 2.72
N PRO A 177 -21.10 -21.60 3.31
CA PRO A 177 -22.19 -20.74 2.89
C PRO A 177 -21.99 -20.39 1.41
N PRO A 178 -23.08 -20.31 0.61
CA PRO A 178 -22.98 -19.85 -0.77
C PRO A 178 -22.33 -18.47 -0.80
N GLN A 179 -21.43 -18.26 -1.77
CA GLN A 179 -20.90 -16.94 -2.07
C GLN A 179 -22.08 -15.96 -2.21
N PRO A 180 -21.99 -14.74 -1.62
CA PRO A 180 -22.99 -13.73 -1.91
C PRO A 180 -23.00 -13.51 -3.43
N PRO A 181 -24.18 -13.44 -4.07
CA PRO A 181 -24.25 -13.10 -5.48
C PRO A 181 -23.57 -11.75 -5.70
N ASP A 182 -22.84 -11.64 -6.80
CA ASP A 182 -22.33 -10.35 -7.28
C ASP A 182 -23.47 -9.31 -7.24
N PRO A 183 -23.19 -8.06 -6.83
CA PRO A 183 -24.22 -7.04 -6.81
C PRO A 183 -24.86 -6.93 -8.20
N PRO A 184 -26.19 -6.80 -8.31
CA PRO A 184 -26.84 -6.71 -9.61
C PRO A 184 -26.31 -5.48 -10.35
N ALA A 185 -25.53 -5.74 -11.39
CA ALA A 185 -25.15 -4.77 -12.38
C ALA A 185 -26.36 -4.47 -13.26
N SER A 186 -27.22 -3.52 -12.86
CA SER A 186 -28.03 -2.78 -13.84
C SER A 186 -28.48 -1.42 -13.30
N SER A 187 -27.66 -0.41 -13.53
CA SER A 187 -28.13 0.98 -13.67
C SER A 187 -27.67 1.55 -15.03
N ALA A 188 -27.68 0.69 -16.05
CA ALA A 188 -27.51 1.10 -17.44
C ALA A 188 -28.77 1.87 -17.87
N GLY A 189 -28.60 3.13 -18.30
CA GLY A 189 -29.68 4.01 -18.73
C GLY A 189 -30.02 5.17 -17.77
N MET A 190 -29.32 5.30 -16.65
CA MET A 190 -29.50 6.45 -15.74
C MET A 190 -28.90 7.73 -16.34
N THR A 191 -29.63 8.85 -16.31
CA THR A 191 -29.08 10.17 -16.63
C THR A 191 -28.50 10.82 -15.38
N VAL A 192 -27.30 11.37 -15.46
CA VAL A 192 -26.62 12.10 -14.39
C VAL A 192 -26.22 13.48 -14.89
N VAL A 193 -26.11 14.45 -13.99
CA VAL A 193 -25.63 15.81 -14.30
C VAL A 193 -24.18 15.94 -13.82
N ALA A 194 -23.30 16.48 -14.65
CA ALA A 194 -21.91 16.70 -14.27
C ALA A 194 -21.79 17.85 -13.25
N GLU A 195 -21.17 17.57 -12.11
CA GLU A 195 -20.99 18.56 -11.03
C GLU A 195 -19.80 19.51 -11.28
N TYR A 196 -18.81 19.04 -12.03
CA TYR A 196 -17.58 19.78 -12.34
C TYR A 196 -17.29 19.72 -13.84
N ASN A 197 -16.59 20.75 -14.32
CA ASN A 197 -15.91 20.65 -15.61
C ASN A 197 -14.79 19.62 -15.49
N TYR A 198 -14.70 18.72 -16.45
CA TYR A 198 -13.61 17.77 -16.57
C TYR A 198 -13.06 17.84 -17.99
N THR A 199 -11.77 18.17 -18.07
CA THR A 199 -11.03 18.15 -19.33
C THR A 199 -10.49 16.74 -19.55
N PRO A 200 -10.75 16.11 -20.71
CA PRO A 200 -10.24 14.78 -21.03
C PRO A 200 -8.73 14.71 -20.86
N MET A 201 -8.24 13.71 -20.11
CA MET A 201 -6.81 13.48 -19.94
C MET A 201 -6.28 12.49 -20.98
N THR A 202 -7.14 11.59 -21.47
CA THR A 202 -6.86 10.66 -22.55
C THR A 202 -7.89 10.81 -23.69
N PRO A 203 -7.57 10.33 -24.90
CA PRO A 203 -8.54 10.25 -25.99
C PRO A 203 -9.76 9.38 -25.67
N GLN A 204 -9.68 8.52 -24.65
CA GLN A 204 -10.76 7.63 -24.22
C GLN A 204 -11.68 8.29 -23.17
N ASP A 205 -11.30 9.46 -22.64
CA ASP A 205 -12.07 10.17 -21.63
C ASP A 205 -13.11 11.09 -22.28
N LEU A 206 -14.26 11.21 -21.62
CA LEU A 206 -15.34 12.11 -22.01
C LEU A 206 -15.14 13.48 -21.37
N GLU A 207 -15.24 14.57 -22.14
CA GLU A 207 -15.26 15.93 -21.58
C GLU A 207 -16.57 16.08 -20.80
N LEU A 208 -16.46 16.55 -19.56
CA LEU A 208 -17.65 16.92 -18.78
C LEU A 208 -17.72 18.42 -18.68
N ARG A 209 -18.91 18.95 -18.92
CA ARG A 209 -19.25 20.34 -18.66
C ARG A 209 -20.21 20.37 -17.50
N LYS A 210 -19.88 21.18 -16.50
CA LYS A 210 -20.70 21.39 -15.32
C LYS A 210 -22.13 21.73 -15.75
N ASP A 211 -23.08 21.13 -15.04
CA ASP A 211 -24.53 21.26 -15.24
C ASP A 211 -25.07 20.63 -16.54
N GLU A 212 -24.25 19.91 -17.34
CA GLU A 212 -24.72 19.12 -18.48
C GLU A 212 -25.09 17.67 -18.10
N GLU A 213 -26.03 17.09 -18.84
CA GLU A 213 -26.54 15.73 -18.65
C GLU A 213 -25.77 14.68 -19.46
N TYR A 214 -25.54 13.52 -18.84
CA TYR A 214 -24.82 12.38 -19.39
C TYR A 214 -25.56 11.08 -19.06
N THR A 215 -25.66 10.16 -20.01
CA THR A 215 -26.31 8.86 -19.79
C THR A 215 -25.29 7.79 -19.43
N ILE A 216 -25.45 7.14 -18.28
CA ILE A 216 -24.60 6.04 -17.82
C ILE A 216 -24.90 4.79 -18.62
N LEU A 217 -23.87 4.26 -19.25
CA LEU A 217 -23.93 3.02 -20.02
C LEU A 217 -23.48 1.82 -19.17
N GLU A 218 -22.43 2.00 -18.37
CA GLU A 218 -21.80 0.92 -17.62
C GLU A 218 -21.11 1.45 -16.37
N LYS A 219 -21.32 0.78 -15.23
CA LYS A 219 -20.64 1.04 -13.95
C LYS A 219 -19.62 -0.06 -13.69
N SER A 220 -18.60 -0.12 -14.55
CA SER A 220 -17.60 -1.20 -14.57
C SER A 220 -16.54 -1.08 -13.47
N ASP A 221 -16.27 0.14 -12.99
CA ASP A 221 -15.28 0.43 -11.95
C ASP A 221 -15.86 1.36 -10.89
N ALA A 222 -15.29 1.33 -9.67
CA ALA A 222 -15.71 2.22 -8.58
C ALA A 222 -15.43 3.71 -8.89
N ASN A 223 -14.46 4.02 -9.75
CA ASN A 223 -14.00 5.39 -10.01
C ASN A 223 -14.23 5.86 -11.46
N TRP A 224 -14.41 4.93 -12.39
CA TRP A 224 -14.53 5.22 -13.82
C TRP A 224 -15.75 4.52 -14.41
N TRP A 225 -16.70 5.31 -14.87
CA TRP A 225 -17.93 4.81 -15.48
C TRP A 225 -17.93 5.13 -16.97
N ARG A 226 -18.62 4.33 -17.75
CA ARG A 226 -18.81 4.61 -19.17
C ARG A 226 -20.09 5.40 -19.35
N ALA A 227 -20.00 6.59 -19.94
CA ALA A 227 -21.16 7.44 -20.23
C ALA A 227 -21.25 7.82 -21.70
N ARG A 228 -22.42 8.36 -22.04
CA ARG A 228 -22.75 8.95 -23.33
C ARG A 228 -23.14 10.41 -23.13
N ASP A 229 -22.55 11.31 -23.91
CA ASP A 229 -23.01 12.70 -23.99
C ASP A 229 -24.23 12.87 -24.91
N LYS A 230 -24.75 14.09 -25.00
CA LYS A 230 -25.84 14.47 -25.90
C LYS A 230 -25.53 14.28 -27.39
N TYR A 231 -24.25 14.14 -27.76
CA TYR A 231 -23.78 13.94 -29.14
C TYR A 231 -23.59 12.46 -29.49
N GLY A 232 -23.84 11.54 -28.54
CA GLY A 232 -23.73 10.11 -28.75
C GLY A 232 -22.32 9.53 -28.56
N ILE A 233 -21.35 10.33 -28.09
CA ILE A 233 -19.97 9.91 -27.85
C ILE A 233 -19.93 9.03 -26.60
N LYS A 234 -19.48 7.77 -26.76
CA LYS A 234 -19.39 6.79 -25.68
C LYS A 234 -17.96 6.72 -25.16
N LYS A 235 -17.71 7.22 -23.96
CA LYS A 235 -16.37 7.29 -23.37
C LYS A 235 -16.41 7.12 -21.85
N LEU A 236 -15.24 6.97 -21.26
CA LEU A 236 -15.10 6.81 -19.82
C LEU A 236 -15.12 8.19 -19.13
N PHE A 237 -15.76 8.30 -17.97
CA PHE A 237 -15.78 9.51 -17.16
C PHE A 237 -15.69 9.17 -15.67
N ILE A 238 -15.27 10.14 -14.87
CA ILE A 238 -15.02 9.98 -13.44
C ILE A 238 -16.31 10.25 -12.67
N PHE A 239 -16.71 9.31 -11.82
CA PHE A 239 -17.81 9.53 -10.89
C PHE A 239 -17.28 10.14 -9.59
N PHE A 240 -17.81 11.31 -9.22
CA PHE A 240 -17.53 11.92 -7.92
C PHE A 240 -18.57 11.44 -6.91
N ILE A 241 -18.11 10.95 -5.75
CA ILE A 241 -18.96 10.56 -4.62
C ILE A 241 -19.84 11.75 -4.25
N ASP A 242 -21.15 11.49 -4.20
CA ASP A 242 -22.27 12.35 -3.79
C ASP A 242 -21.86 13.76 -3.32
N SER A 243 -21.95 14.72 -4.25
CA SER A 243 -21.71 16.17 -4.13
C SER A 243 -22.11 16.80 -2.80
N TRP A 244 -23.22 16.30 -2.26
CA TRP A 244 -23.95 16.86 -1.14
C TRP A 244 -23.40 16.41 0.21
N TYR A 245 -22.58 15.37 0.29
CA TYR A 245 -22.08 14.84 1.56
C TYR A 245 -20.70 15.39 1.92
N CYS A 246 -20.69 16.34 2.86
CA CYS A 246 -19.53 16.96 3.46
C CYS A 246 -19.22 16.31 4.83
N LYS A 247 -18.66 15.09 4.82
CA LYS A 247 -18.39 14.25 6.01
C LYS A 247 -17.87 15.03 7.22
N ASN A 248 -16.75 15.72 7.06
CA ASN A 248 -15.99 16.34 8.16
C ASN A 248 -16.35 17.82 8.44
N MET A 249 -17.53 18.28 7.98
CA MET A 249 -18.00 19.66 8.10
C MET A 249 -18.68 19.90 9.46
N ASN A 250 -18.24 20.89 10.24
CA ASN A 250 -18.92 21.25 11.47
C ASN A 250 -20.08 22.25 11.23
N ARG A 251 -20.91 22.49 12.26
CA ARG A 251 -22.09 23.37 12.15
C ARG A 251 -21.73 24.79 11.67
N SER A 252 -20.71 25.40 12.28
CA SER A 252 -20.31 26.79 11.98
C SER A 252 -19.72 26.92 10.57
N GLN A 253 -18.91 25.95 10.15
CA GLN A 253 -18.36 25.90 8.80
C GLN A 253 -19.46 25.71 7.75
N ALA A 254 -20.45 24.84 8.02
CA ALA A 254 -21.61 24.67 7.15
C ALA A 254 -22.42 25.96 7.01
N GLU A 255 -22.70 26.66 8.12
CA GLU A 255 -23.39 27.96 8.11
C GLU A 255 -22.62 29.01 7.29
N LYS A 256 -21.29 29.06 7.44
CA LYS A 256 -20.43 29.99 6.68
C LYS A 256 -20.46 29.70 5.18
N LEU A 257 -20.38 28.42 4.80
CA LEU A 257 -20.40 27.97 3.40
C LEU A 257 -21.76 28.28 2.75
N LEU A 258 -22.83 27.93 3.44
CA LEU A 258 -24.21 28.15 2.99
C LEU A 258 -24.54 29.64 2.83
N LYS A 259 -24.13 30.47 3.80
CA LYS A 259 -24.28 31.93 3.73
C LYS A 259 -23.43 32.57 2.64
N ALA A 260 -22.26 32.03 2.33
CA ALA A 260 -21.40 32.54 1.26
C ALA A 260 -22.03 32.35 -0.13
N GLU A 261 -22.69 31.21 -0.37
CA GLU A 261 -23.43 30.96 -1.61
C GLU A 261 -24.74 31.77 -1.68
N ASN A 262 -25.38 32.02 -0.54
CA ASN A 262 -26.58 32.85 -0.39
C ASN A 262 -27.72 32.49 -1.37
N LYS A 263 -27.94 31.19 -1.59
CA LYS A 263 -29.00 30.66 -2.46
C LYS A 263 -30.10 30.02 -1.62
N ASP A 264 -31.34 30.43 -1.84
CA ASP A 264 -32.50 29.79 -1.22
C ASP A 264 -32.61 28.32 -1.63
N GLY A 265 -32.75 27.42 -0.65
CA GLY A 265 -32.73 25.98 -0.89
C GLY A 265 -31.33 25.40 -1.06
N GLY A 266 -30.27 26.18 -0.77
CA GLY A 266 -28.89 25.70 -0.71
C GLY A 266 -28.70 24.70 0.43
N PHE A 267 -28.12 23.53 0.18
CA PHE A 267 -28.01 22.48 1.20
C PHE A 267 -26.75 21.64 1.11
N LEU A 268 -26.42 21.02 2.25
CA LEU A 268 -25.37 19.99 2.38
C LEU A 268 -25.73 19.01 3.48
N VAL A 269 -25.19 17.81 3.42
CA VAL A 269 -25.27 16.78 4.46
C VAL A 269 -23.91 16.63 5.09
N ARG A 270 -23.85 16.52 6.41
CA ARG A 270 -22.61 16.39 7.19
C ARG A 270 -22.78 15.37 8.29
N ASP A 271 -21.68 14.91 8.87
CA ASP A 271 -21.75 14.13 10.09
C ASP A 271 -22.32 15.00 11.23
N SER A 272 -23.17 14.39 12.04
CA SER A 272 -23.65 15.01 13.26
C SER A 272 -22.54 15.00 14.30
N SER A 273 -22.62 15.89 15.29
CA SER A 273 -21.72 15.84 16.45
C SER A 273 -21.89 14.57 17.30
N LYS A 274 -22.95 13.79 17.06
CA LYS A 274 -23.18 12.46 17.63
C LYS A 274 -22.75 11.39 16.63
N ALA A 275 -21.88 10.48 17.07
CA ALA A 275 -21.36 9.39 16.24
C ALA A 275 -22.50 8.57 15.60
N GLY A 276 -22.36 8.26 14.31
CA GLY A 276 -23.31 7.46 13.55
C GLY A 276 -24.62 8.17 13.18
N LYS A 277 -24.70 9.49 13.35
CA LYS A 277 -25.85 10.30 12.91
C LYS A 277 -25.41 11.33 11.89
N TYR A 278 -26.35 11.72 11.03
CA TYR A 278 -26.12 12.69 9.96
C TYR A 278 -27.01 13.92 10.15
N THR A 279 -26.60 15.05 9.59
CA THR A 279 -27.37 16.30 9.66
C THR A 279 -27.40 16.97 8.29
N VAL A 280 -28.60 17.32 7.81
CA VAL A 280 -28.81 18.19 6.65
C VAL A 280 -28.80 19.64 7.09
N SER A 281 -27.92 20.45 6.52
CA SER A 281 -27.88 21.90 6.73
C SER A 281 -28.45 22.58 5.49
N LEU A 282 -29.44 23.46 5.67
CA LEU A 282 -30.23 24.08 4.61
C LEU A 282 -30.30 25.60 4.83
N GLU A 283 -29.94 26.37 3.81
CA GLU A 283 -30.15 27.82 3.76
C GLU A 283 -31.54 28.12 3.18
N ALA A 284 -32.35 28.87 3.92
CA ALA A 284 -33.62 29.37 3.41
C ALA A 284 -33.92 30.75 4.01
N VAL A 285 -34.34 31.68 3.14
CA VAL A 285 -34.78 33.03 3.54
C VAL A 285 -33.73 33.74 4.44
N GLY A 286 -32.44 33.61 4.12
CA GLY A 286 -31.32 34.24 4.83
C GLY A 286 -31.01 33.64 6.21
N SER A 287 -31.53 32.44 6.52
CA SER A 287 -31.25 31.72 7.75
C SER A 287 -30.91 30.25 7.47
N CYS A 288 -29.80 29.79 8.05
CA CYS A 288 -29.40 28.39 8.00
C CYS A 288 -30.14 27.56 9.06
N ARG A 289 -30.81 26.49 8.62
CA ARG A 289 -31.50 25.49 9.44
C ARG A 289 -30.75 24.16 9.38
N HIS A 290 -30.78 23.41 10.48
CA HIS A 290 -30.13 22.10 10.57
C HIS A 290 -31.14 21.04 10.98
N TYR A 291 -31.25 19.98 10.19
CA TYR A 291 -32.18 18.87 10.40
C TYR A 291 -31.38 17.58 10.61
N ASN A 292 -31.62 16.90 11.72
CA ASN A 292 -30.95 15.62 11.98
C ASN A 292 -31.63 14.50 11.19
N ILE A 293 -30.84 13.71 10.47
CA ILE A 293 -31.31 12.47 9.87
C ILE A 293 -31.41 11.44 10.98
N CYS A 294 -32.63 11.03 11.27
CA CYS A 294 -32.92 10.00 12.26
C CYS A 294 -32.94 8.62 11.58
N THR A 295 -32.69 7.58 12.38
CA THR A 295 -32.69 6.19 11.92
C THR A 295 -33.73 5.42 12.73
N THR A 296 -34.59 4.67 12.05
CA THR A 296 -35.59 3.80 12.69
C THR A 296 -34.95 2.51 13.23
N GLN A 297 -35.69 1.74 14.03
CA GLN A 297 -35.24 0.42 14.51
C GLN A 297 -34.98 -0.58 13.36
N GLN A 298 -35.56 -0.33 12.17
CA GLN A 298 -35.38 -1.14 10.97
C GLN A 298 -34.23 -0.63 10.08
N SER A 299 -33.34 0.23 10.58
CA SER A 299 -32.22 0.84 9.83
C SER A 299 -32.63 1.72 8.64
N GLN A 300 -33.83 2.31 8.67
CA GLN A 300 -34.28 3.27 7.66
C GLN A 300 -34.04 4.71 8.11
N TYR A 301 -33.77 5.60 7.16
CA TYR A 301 -33.46 7.01 7.39
C TYR A 301 -34.68 7.91 7.17
N TYR A 302 -34.86 8.94 8.01
CA TYR A 302 -35.92 9.94 7.83
C TYR A 302 -35.51 11.32 8.37
N LEU A 303 -36.08 12.37 7.77
CA LEU A 303 -36.03 13.76 8.29
C LEU A 303 -37.37 14.19 8.89
N ALA A 304 -38.47 13.68 8.34
CA ALA A 304 -39.82 13.84 8.86
C ALA A 304 -40.39 12.43 9.14
N GLU A 305 -40.92 12.20 10.34
CA GLU A 305 -41.34 10.87 10.85
C GLU A 305 -42.34 10.13 9.93
N LYS A 306 -42.98 10.82 8.98
CA LYS A 306 -43.96 10.26 8.05
C LYS A 306 -43.36 9.58 6.81
N HIS A 307 -42.06 9.76 6.54
CA HIS A 307 -41.40 9.21 5.35
C HIS A 307 -40.05 8.57 5.67
N ASN A 308 -39.98 7.25 5.59
CA ASN A 308 -38.77 6.46 5.84
C ASN A 308 -38.16 5.96 4.52
N PHE A 309 -36.83 5.99 4.43
CA PHE A 309 -36.07 5.64 3.24
C PHE A 309 -34.98 4.63 3.57
N ASN A 310 -34.58 3.79 2.62
CA ASN A 310 -33.56 2.76 2.87
C ASN A 310 -32.13 3.33 2.77
N THR A 311 -31.96 4.43 2.05
CA THR A 311 -30.67 5.14 1.92
C THR A 311 -30.81 6.64 2.14
N ILE A 312 -29.72 7.30 2.53
CA ILE A 312 -29.69 8.77 2.64
C ILE A 312 -29.88 9.43 1.26
N ALA A 313 -29.37 8.81 0.19
CA ALA A 313 -29.54 9.30 -1.17
C ALA A 313 -31.03 9.37 -1.58
N GLU A 314 -31.82 8.33 -1.27
CA GLU A 314 -33.27 8.31 -1.51
C GLU A 314 -33.99 9.42 -0.74
N LEU A 315 -33.61 9.61 0.53
CA LEU A 315 -34.15 10.67 1.38
C LEU A 315 -33.86 12.06 0.79
N ILE A 316 -32.63 12.31 0.37
CA ILE A 316 -32.24 13.60 -0.24
C ILE A 316 -33.02 13.81 -1.55
N ASN A 317 -33.10 12.80 -2.41
CA ASN A 317 -33.84 12.87 -3.67
C ASN A 317 -35.33 13.20 -3.45
N TYR A 318 -35.97 12.58 -2.44
CA TYR A 318 -37.34 12.91 -2.08
C TYR A 318 -37.48 14.38 -1.65
N HIS A 319 -36.57 14.85 -0.79
CA HIS A 319 -36.61 16.22 -0.27
C HIS A 319 -36.16 17.31 -1.25
N GLN A 320 -35.55 16.94 -2.37
CA GLN A 320 -35.32 17.84 -3.51
C GLN A 320 -36.63 18.19 -4.22
N HIS A 321 -37.55 17.23 -4.31
CA HIS A 321 -38.84 17.40 -4.96
C HIS A 321 -39.94 17.86 -3.99
N ASN A 322 -39.83 17.54 -2.70
CA ASN A 322 -40.85 17.78 -1.68
C ASN A 322 -40.26 18.36 -0.40
N ALA A 323 -40.73 19.52 0.08
CA ALA A 323 -40.25 20.08 1.34
C ALA A 323 -40.64 19.21 2.56
N ALA A 324 -41.83 18.60 2.53
CA ALA A 324 -42.31 17.59 3.49
C ALA A 324 -42.01 17.92 4.98
N GLY A 325 -42.24 19.17 5.40
CA GLY A 325 -42.04 19.65 6.76
C GLY A 325 -40.75 20.47 7.00
N MET A 326 -39.87 20.57 6.01
CA MET A 326 -38.72 21.47 6.02
C MET A 326 -39.09 22.89 5.57
N VAL A 327 -38.25 23.86 5.92
CA VAL A 327 -38.49 25.29 5.64
C VAL A 327 -38.44 25.62 4.13
N SER A 328 -37.73 24.81 3.35
CA SER A 328 -37.67 24.86 1.89
C SER A 328 -37.29 23.48 1.36
N ARG A 329 -37.56 23.22 0.08
CA ARG A 329 -37.07 22.03 -0.61
C ARG A 329 -35.55 22.13 -0.82
N LEU A 330 -34.89 20.99 -0.97
CA LEU A 330 -33.47 20.93 -1.28
C LEU A 330 -33.25 21.31 -2.75
N LYS A 331 -32.80 22.53 -3.05
CA LYS A 331 -32.72 23.05 -4.43
C LYS A 331 -31.31 22.98 -4.99
N HIS A 332 -30.33 23.45 -4.22
CA HIS A 332 -28.98 23.67 -4.70
C HIS A 332 -27.98 22.99 -3.78
N ILE A 333 -27.08 22.18 -4.32
CA ILE A 333 -26.04 21.55 -3.52
C ILE A 333 -24.95 22.59 -3.24
N VAL A 334 -24.54 22.71 -1.98
CA VAL A 334 -23.48 23.60 -1.53
C VAL A 334 -22.34 22.73 -1.00
N SER A 335 -21.23 22.67 -1.72
CA SER A 335 -20.09 21.83 -1.37
C SER A 335 -18.84 22.67 -1.10
N ASN A 336 -17.98 22.21 -0.20
CA ASN A 336 -16.66 22.82 0.05
C ASN A 336 -15.63 22.49 -1.05
N ARG A 337 -16.02 21.66 -2.02
CA ARG A 337 -15.16 21.26 -3.13
C ARG A 337 -15.06 22.41 -4.15
N ALA A 338 -14.14 23.34 -3.89
CA ALA A 338 -13.78 24.38 -4.86
C ALA A 338 -13.08 23.82 -6.12
N ARG A 339 -12.68 22.53 -6.11
CA ARG A 339 -12.09 21.80 -7.24
C ARG A 339 -12.59 20.35 -7.28
N PRO A 340 -12.68 19.72 -8.46
CA PRO A 340 -12.93 18.29 -8.57
C PRO A 340 -11.86 17.50 -7.77
N PRO A 341 -12.24 16.45 -7.03
CA PRO A 341 -11.30 15.51 -6.42
C PRO A 341 -10.23 15.05 -7.42
N SER A 342 -8.98 14.95 -6.97
CA SER A 342 -7.89 14.42 -7.79
C SER A 342 -8.30 13.07 -8.40
N THR A 343 -8.08 12.93 -9.71
CA THR A 343 -8.42 11.74 -10.49
C THR A 343 -7.52 10.58 -10.08
N ALA A 344 -8.04 9.35 -10.13
CA ALA A 344 -7.24 8.15 -9.93
C ALA A 344 -6.36 7.94 -11.17
N GLY A 345 -5.17 8.55 -11.18
CA GLY A 345 -4.26 8.55 -12.32
C GLY A 345 -4.65 9.54 -13.43
N LEU A 346 -3.91 9.47 -14.54
CA LEU A 346 -4.07 10.32 -15.73
C LEU A 346 -5.00 9.72 -16.80
N GLY A 347 -5.74 8.68 -16.43
CA GLY A 347 -6.63 7.89 -17.30
C GLY A 347 -6.84 6.48 -16.73
N TYR A 348 -7.90 5.79 -17.16
CA TYR A 348 -8.20 4.43 -16.66
C TYR A 348 -7.12 3.43 -17.05
N GLY A 349 -6.55 2.76 -16.03
CA GLY A 349 -5.51 1.75 -16.22
C GLY A 349 -4.15 2.28 -16.69
N VAL A 350 -3.99 3.60 -16.86
CA VAL A 350 -2.74 4.23 -17.28
C VAL A 350 -1.92 4.59 -16.04
N TRP A 351 -0.92 3.76 -15.75
CA TRP A 351 0.02 3.97 -14.64
C TRP A 351 1.44 4.35 -15.11
N GLU A 352 1.80 3.90 -16.31
CA GLU A 352 3.09 4.18 -16.93
C GLU A 352 2.96 5.44 -17.80
N ILE A 353 3.78 6.45 -17.52
CA ILE A 353 3.82 7.73 -18.23
C ILE A 353 5.03 7.71 -19.16
N ASP A 354 4.82 8.11 -20.42
CA ASP A 354 5.93 8.37 -21.33
C ASP A 354 6.59 9.72 -20.97
N PRO A 355 7.90 9.76 -20.68
CA PRO A 355 8.61 10.98 -20.31
C PRO A 355 8.48 12.12 -21.33
N ARG A 356 8.21 11.82 -22.61
CA ARG A 356 8.01 12.84 -23.66
C ARG A 356 6.79 13.72 -23.41
N TYR A 357 5.83 13.25 -22.62
CA TYR A 357 4.68 14.06 -22.21
C TYR A 357 4.97 14.91 -20.98
N LEU A 358 6.15 14.82 -20.37
CA LEU A 358 6.54 15.62 -19.22
C LEU A 358 7.45 16.77 -19.64
N THR A 359 7.04 17.99 -19.30
CA THR A 359 7.85 19.20 -19.42
C THR A 359 8.40 19.57 -18.05
N PHE A 360 9.71 19.58 -17.89
CA PHE A 360 10.37 19.97 -16.64
C PHE A 360 10.57 21.49 -16.62
N ILE A 361 10.07 22.17 -15.58
CA ILE A 361 10.05 23.64 -15.55
C ILE A 361 10.97 24.20 -14.48
N LYS A 362 10.79 23.81 -13.20
CA LYS A 362 11.53 24.41 -12.08
C LYS A 362 11.86 23.37 -11.03
N GLU A 363 13.04 23.43 -10.43
CA GLU A 363 13.35 22.61 -9.26
C GLU A 363 12.60 23.11 -8.02
N LEU A 364 11.93 22.19 -7.33
CA LEU A 364 11.19 22.46 -6.08
C LEU A 364 12.02 22.10 -4.85
N GLY A 365 12.86 21.07 -4.94
CA GLY A 365 13.77 20.70 -3.88
C GLY A 365 14.54 19.42 -4.17
N SER A 366 15.59 19.19 -3.38
CA SER A 366 16.43 18.00 -3.45
C SER A 366 16.45 17.30 -2.10
N GLY A 367 16.08 16.01 -2.08
CA GLY A 367 15.98 15.20 -0.87
C GLY A 367 16.82 13.93 -0.91
N GLN A 368 16.63 13.09 0.11
CA GLN A 368 17.25 11.77 0.21
C GLN A 368 16.89 10.89 -1.00
N PHE A 369 15.60 10.89 -1.35
CA PHE A 369 15.00 10.09 -2.41
C PHE A 369 15.25 10.62 -3.84
N GLY A 370 15.90 11.78 -3.97
CA GLY A 370 16.21 12.39 -5.27
C GLY A 370 15.73 13.84 -5.41
N VAL A 371 15.64 14.31 -6.65
CA VAL A 371 15.30 15.71 -6.98
C VAL A 371 13.84 15.80 -7.39
N VAL A 372 13.13 16.77 -6.84
CA VAL A 372 11.73 17.06 -7.17
C VAL A 372 11.67 18.32 -8.02
N LYS A 373 11.03 18.22 -9.19
CA LYS A 373 10.81 19.34 -10.11
C LYS A 373 9.32 19.58 -10.29
N TYR A 374 8.93 20.85 -10.36
CA TYR A 374 7.68 21.30 -10.94
C TYR A 374 7.76 21.15 -12.45
N GLY A 375 6.69 20.65 -13.04
CA GLY A 375 6.56 20.48 -14.47
C GLY A 375 5.12 20.48 -14.93
N LYS A 376 4.95 20.23 -16.22
CA LYS A 376 3.64 20.06 -16.84
C LYS A 376 3.54 18.73 -17.56
N TRP A 377 2.42 18.04 -17.38
CA TRP A 377 2.05 16.88 -18.18
C TRP A 377 1.19 17.32 -19.38
N GLN A 378 1.59 16.88 -20.58
CA GLN A 378 1.06 17.28 -21.88
C GLN A 378 0.97 18.81 -22.07
N GLY A 379 1.86 19.57 -21.41
CA GLY A 379 1.89 21.03 -21.47
C GLY A 379 0.72 21.76 -20.78
N GLN A 380 -0.22 21.04 -20.17
CA GLN A 380 -1.44 21.62 -19.60
C GLN A 380 -1.52 21.45 -18.07
N HIS A 381 -1.27 20.24 -17.57
CA HIS A 381 -1.52 19.88 -16.18
C HIS A 381 -0.28 20.06 -15.31
N ASP A 382 -0.40 20.86 -14.24
CA ASP A 382 0.67 21.06 -13.27
C ASP A 382 0.95 19.79 -12.47
N VAL A 383 2.21 19.35 -12.46
CA VAL A 383 2.65 18.12 -11.79
C VAL A 383 3.95 18.32 -11.01
N ALA A 384 4.13 17.55 -9.95
CA ALA A 384 5.41 17.36 -9.31
C ALA A 384 6.07 16.08 -9.85
N ILE A 385 7.29 16.20 -10.34
CA ILE A 385 8.06 15.12 -10.96
C ILE A 385 9.28 14.85 -10.08
N LYS A 386 9.25 13.71 -9.38
CA LYS A 386 10.34 13.26 -8.52
C LYS A 386 11.22 12.29 -9.28
N MET A 387 12.46 12.70 -9.53
CA MET A 387 13.50 11.86 -10.11
C MET A 387 14.14 11.02 -9.02
N ILE A 388 14.08 9.70 -9.14
CA ILE A 388 14.69 8.75 -8.21
C ILE A 388 16.16 8.56 -8.55
N LYS A 389 17.03 8.52 -7.53
CA LYS A 389 18.48 8.31 -7.72
C LYS A 389 18.75 6.89 -8.23
N GLU A 390 19.71 6.76 -9.14
CA GLU A 390 20.13 5.43 -9.60
C GLU A 390 20.77 4.62 -8.46
N GLY A 391 20.48 3.32 -8.43
CA GLY A 391 21.02 2.40 -7.43
C GLY A 391 20.37 2.46 -6.05
N SER A 392 19.35 3.31 -5.84
CA SER A 392 18.64 3.38 -4.56
C SER A 392 17.54 2.33 -4.38
N MET A 393 17.20 1.57 -5.43
CA MET A 393 16.16 0.54 -5.40
C MET A 393 16.19 -0.41 -6.60
N SER A 394 15.53 -1.57 -6.44
CA SER A 394 15.19 -2.47 -7.56
C SER A 394 13.96 -1.95 -8.32
N GLU A 395 13.95 -2.07 -9.65
CA GLU A 395 12.87 -1.60 -10.51
C GLU A 395 11.57 -2.38 -10.31
N ASP A 396 11.66 -3.70 -10.12
CA ASP A 396 10.49 -4.55 -9.92
C ASP A 396 9.78 -4.21 -8.60
N ASP A 397 10.53 -4.05 -7.51
CA ASP A 397 9.97 -3.69 -6.20
C ASP A 397 9.39 -2.25 -6.22
N PHE A 398 9.96 -1.36 -7.04
CA PHE A 398 9.39 -0.03 -7.29
C PHE A 398 8.04 -0.13 -7.99
N ILE A 399 7.96 -0.88 -9.09
CA ILE A 399 6.77 -1.02 -9.92
C ILE A 399 5.63 -1.66 -9.13
N GLU A 400 5.90 -2.72 -8.38
CA GLU A 400 4.89 -3.40 -7.57
C GLU A 400 4.26 -2.48 -6.53
N GLU A 401 5.08 -1.72 -5.83
CA GLU A 401 4.57 -0.77 -4.84
C GLU A 401 3.90 0.43 -5.50
N ALA A 402 4.43 0.96 -6.60
CA ALA A 402 3.80 2.06 -7.33
C ALA A 402 2.36 1.68 -7.72
N LYS A 403 2.13 0.43 -8.13
CA LYS A 403 0.79 -0.11 -8.39
C LYS A 403 -0.09 -0.17 -7.12
N ILE A 404 0.49 -0.38 -5.94
CA ILE A 404 -0.23 -0.32 -4.66
C ILE A 404 -0.54 1.14 -4.31
N MET A 405 0.45 2.02 -4.37
CA MET A 405 0.32 3.45 -4.08
C MET A 405 -0.71 4.13 -4.98
N MET A 406 -0.81 3.73 -6.24
CA MET A 406 -1.81 4.25 -7.17
C MET A 406 -3.26 3.90 -6.78
N LYS A 407 -3.47 2.82 -6.01
CA LYS A 407 -4.79 2.46 -5.50
C LYS A 407 -5.18 3.24 -4.24
N LEU A 408 -4.20 3.87 -3.56
CA LEU A 408 -4.45 4.66 -2.37
C LEU A 408 -4.97 6.04 -2.78
N ARG A 409 -6.21 6.35 -2.39
CA ARG A 409 -6.89 7.59 -2.74
C ARG A 409 -7.58 8.19 -1.52
N HIS A 410 -7.14 9.38 -1.15
CA HIS A 410 -7.70 10.12 -0.01
C HIS A 410 -7.46 11.62 -0.18
N GLU A 411 -8.38 12.46 0.30
CA GLU A 411 -8.28 13.93 0.15
C GLU A 411 -7.00 14.49 0.82
N ASN A 412 -6.56 13.89 1.92
CA ASN A 412 -5.34 14.25 2.65
C ASN A 412 -4.10 13.39 2.32
N LEU A 413 -4.09 12.68 1.18
CA LEU A 413 -2.89 12.05 0.63
C LEU A 413 -2.54 12.69 -0.71
N VAL A 414 -1.25 12.90 -0.95
CA VAL A 414 -0.79 13.38 -2.26
C VAL A 414 -1.05 12.29 -3.30
N GLN A 415 -1.87 12.62 -4.30
CA GLN A 415 -2.25 11.69 -5.34
C GLN A 415 -1.07 11.36 -6.26
N LEU A 416 -0.77 10.08 -6.36
CA LEU A 416 0.12 9.52 -7.39
C LEU A 416 -0.64 9.46 -8.71
N TYR A 417 -0.10 10.12 -9.74
CA TYR A 417 -0.65 10.12 -11.10
C TYR A 417 -0.08 9.00 -11.95
N GLY A 418 1.20 8.67 -11.76
CA GLY A 418 1.85 7.56 -12.44
C GLY A 418 3.36 7.59 -12.25
N VAL A 419 4.04 6.69 -12.94
CA VAL A 419 5.49 6.54 -12.90
C VAL A 419 6.06 6.41 -14.31
N CYS A 420 7.35 6.74 -14.46
CA CYS A 420 8.11 6.48 -15.67
C CYS A 420 9.21 5.48 -15.30
N THR A 421 9.09 4.23 -15.72
CA THR A 421 10.05 3.15 -15.43
C THR A 421 10.72 2.60 -16.67
N LYS A 422 10.11 2.77 -17.86
CA LYS A 422 10.65 2.30 -19.14
C LYS A 422 12.00 2.90 -19.54
N GLN A 423 12.34 4.09 -19.05
CA GLN A 423 13.59 4.78 -19.35
C GLN A 423 14.20 5.33 -18.06
N ARG A 424 15.54 5.28 -17.96
CA ARG A 424 16.26 5.94 -16.88
C ARG A 424 16.42 7.43 -17.18
N PRO A 425 16.39 8.28 -16.13
CA PRO A 425 16.13 7.95 -14.72
C PRO A 425 14.64 7.73 -14.43
N ILE A 426 14.34 7.00 -13.36
CA ILE A 426 12.95 6.71 -12.96
C ILE A 426 12.29 7.97 -12.42
N TYR A 427 11.04 8.20 -12.82
CA TYR A 427 10.23 9.32 -12.33
C TYR A 427 8.96 8.85 -11.62
N ILE A 428 8.62 9.53 -10.53
CA ILE A 428 7.29 9.51 -9.89
C ILE A 428 6.61 10.82 -10.22
N VAL A 429 5.38 10.76 -10.73
CA VAL A 429 4.59 11.94 -11.08
C VAL A 429 3.38 12.04 -10.14
N THR A 430 3.27 13.12 -9.39
CA THR A 430 2.19 13.38 -8.44
C THR A 430 1.51 14.72 -8.71
N GLU A 431 0.39 14.97 -8.04
CA GLU A 431 -0.19 16.31 -7.98
C GLU A 431 0.82 17.35 -7.44
N TYR A 432 0.74 18.57 -7.98
CA TYR A 432 1.56 19.71 -7.54
C TYR A 432 0.85 20.52 -6.46
N LEU A 433 1.52 20.72 -5.33
CA LEU A 433 1.03 21.51 -4.20
C LEU A 433 1.83 22.81 -4.07
N ALA A 434 1.18 23.94 -4.37
CA ALA A 434 1.83 25.23 -4.59
C ALA A 434 2.49 25.84 -3.33
N ASN A 435 2.01 25.50 -2.13
CA ASN A 435 2.53 26.05 -0.88
C ASN A 435 3.68 25.22 -0.28
N GLY A 436 4.17 24.19 -1.00
CA GLY A 436 5.33 23.41 -0.60
C GLY A 436 5.09 22.56 0.65
N CYS A 437 6.16 22.22 1.37
CA CYS A 437 6.06 21.37 2.55
C CYS A 437 5.63 22.15 3.81
N LEU A 438 4.89 21.48 4.69
CA LEU A 438 4.32 22.05 5.91
C LEU A 438 5.40 22.64 6.83
N LEU A 439 6.59 22.02 6.89
CA LEU A 439 7.71 22.53 7.67
C LEU A 439 8.12 23.96 7.25
N THR A 440 8.30 24.20 5.95
CA THR A 440 8.65 25.53 5.43
C THR A 440 7.45 26.46 5.48
N TYR A 441 6.25 25.95 5.21
CA TYR A 441 5.01 26.72 5.30
C TYR A 441 4.78 27.32 6.69
N LEU A 442 4.99 26.54 7.76
CA LEU A 442 4.85 26.99 9.14
C LEU A 442 5.94 27.99 9.58
N LYS A 443 7.15 27.89 9.01
CA LYS A 443 8.28 28.75 9.36
C LYS A 443 8.29 30.08 8.60
N GLU A 444 7.98 30.03 7.31
CA GLU A 444 8.26 31.10 6.36
C GLU A 444 7.05 31.47 5.49
N GLY A 445 6.12 30.54 5.27
CA GLY A 445 5.02 30.70 4.31
C GLY A 445 3.86 31.56 4.80
N LEU A 446 3.76 31.80 6.11
CA LEU A 446 2.63 32.48 6.71
C LEU A 446 2.95 33.94 7.06
N LYS A 447 2.16 34.88 6.51
CA LYS A 447 2.28 36.32 6.84
C LYS A 447 1.99 36.62 8.32
N GLN A 448 1.22 35.77 8.98
CA GLN A 448 0.87 35.83 10.40
C GLN A 448 0.91 34.43 10.97
N HIS A 449 1.30 34.29 12.24
CA HIS A 449 1.28 32.98 12.89
C HIS A 449 -0.11 32.33 12.80
N PRO A 450 -0.17 31.03 12.46
CA PRO A 450 -1.44 30.34 12.35
C PRO A 450 -2.11 30.29 13.73
N THR A 451 -3.42 30.48 13.74
CA THR A 451 -4.22 30.32 14.96
C THR A 451 -4.20 28.88 15.44
N SER A 452 -4.48 28.64 16.73
CA SER A 452 -4.58 27.28 17.26
C SER A 452 -5.63 26.42 16.55
N ILE A 453 -6.69 27.05 16.01
CA ILE A 453 -7.72 26.37 15.22
C ILE A 453 -7.14 25.89 13.89
N GLN A 454 -6.41 26.75 13.18
CA GLN A 454 -5.76 26.37 11.91
C GLN A 454 -4.71 25.27 12.12
N LEU A 455 -3.92 25.35 13.19
CA LEU A 455 -2.97 24.29 13.54
C LEU A 455 -3.68 22.96 13.82
N LEU A 456 -4.80 23.00 14.54
CA LEU A 456 -5.60 21.80 14.80
C LEU A 456 -6.21 21.21 13.53
N GLU A 457 -6.65 22.06 12.58
CA GLU A 457 -7.12 21.62 11.26
C GLU A 457 -6.00 20.94 10.46
N MET A 458 -4.77 21.49 10.46
CA MET A 458 -3.61 20.86 9.82
C MET A 458 -3.27 19.50 10.44
N CYS A 459 -3.33 19.37 11.77
CA CYS A 459 -3.12 18.10 12.46
C CYS A 459 -4.20 17.07 12.09
N LYS A 460 -5.46 17.51 12.06
CA LYS A 460 -6.60 16.68 11.66
C LYS A 460 -6.42 16.14 10.24
N ASP A 461 -6.06 17.00 9.28
CA ASP A 461 -5.82 16.62 7.89
C ASP A 461 -4.78 15.48 7.80
N VAL A 462 -3.63 15.63 8.49
CA VAL A 462 -2.59 14.59 8.54
C VAL A 462 -3.12 13.31 9.18
N ALA A 463 -3.86 13.42 10.30
CA ALA A 463 -4.43 12.27 10.98
C ALA A 463 -5.43 11.49 10.12
N GLU A 464 -6.26 12.18 9.32
CA GLU A 464 -7.20 11.56 8.39
C GLU A 464 -6.47 10.79 7.27
N GLY A 465 -5.42 11.38 6.71
CA GLY A 465 -4.56 10.69 5.74
C GLY A 465 -3.87 9.44 6.33
N MET A 466 -3.34 9.55 7.54
CA MET A 466 -2.67 8.42 8.23
C MET A 466 -3.65 7.32 8.67
N ALA A 467 -4.86 7.68 9.11
CA ALA A 467 -5.91 6.72 9.42
C ALA A 467 -6.34 5.93 8.17
N TYR A 468 -6.43 6.61 7.02
CA TYR A 468 -6.67 5.94 5.74
C TYR A 468 -5.55 4.93 5.41
N LEU A 469 -4.27 5.32 5.56
CA LEU A 469 -3.15 4.39 5.35
C LEU A 469 -3.21 3.18 6.32
N GLU A 470 -3.51 3.40 7.60
CA GLU A 470 -3.64 2.31 8.59
C GLU A 470 -4.77 1.34 8.20
N SER A 471 -5.92 1.85 7.76
CA SER A 471 -7.04 1.00 7.30
C SER A 471 -6.70 0.13 6.09
N HIS A 472 -5.74 0.56 5.26
CA HIS A 472 -5.22 -0.19 4.11
C HIS A 472 -3.97 -1.01 4.44
N GLN A 473 -3.63 -1.13 5.74
CA GLN A 473 -2.44 -1.84 6.22
C GLN A 473 -1.13 -1.30 5.62
N TYR A 474 -1.10 0.00 5.37
CA TYR A 474 0.02 0.70 4.75
C TYR A 474 0.76 1.53 5.78
N ILE A 475 2.08 1.37 5.85
CA ILE A 475 2.95 2.05 6.85
C ILE A 475 3.79 3.10 6.14
N HIS A 476 3.77 4.33 6.62
CA HIS A 476 4.49 5.48 6.07
C HIS A 476 6.01 5.42 6.35
N ARG A 477 6.40 5.11 7.59
CA ARG A 477 7.78 4.95 8.11
C ARG A 477 8.66 6.20 8.15
N ASP A 478 8.33 7.27 7.43
CA ASP A 478 9.03 8.56 7.49
C ASP A 478 8.07 9.76 7.66
N LEU A 479 7.07 9.63 8.54
CA LEU A 479 6.10 10.72 8.76
C LEU A 479 6.80 11.88 9.51
N ALA A 480 6.72 13.09 8.95
CA ALA A 480 7.21 14.33 9.55
C ALA A 480 6.65 15.53 8.78
N ALA A 481 6.69 16.74 9.36
CA ALA A 481 6.22 17.95 8.70
C ALA A 481 6.91 18.27 7.34
N ARG A 482 8.12 17.74 7.09
CA ARG A 482 8.79 17.85 5.78
C ARG A 482 8.14 17.00 4.68
N ASN A 483 7.43 15.94 5.07
CA ASN A 483 6.72 14.99 4.19
C ASN A 483 5.19 15.20 4.26
N CYS A 484 4.77 16.38 4.70
CA CYS A 484 3.41 16.88 4.50
C CYS A 484 3.50 18.08 3.57
N LEU A 485 2.62 18.17 2.57
CA LEU A 485 2.54 19.28 1.62
C LEU A 485 1.25 20.08 1.86
N VAL A 486 1.27 21.35 1.48
CA VAL A 486 0.15 22.27 1.64
C VAL A 486 -0.36 22.70 0.28
N ASP A 487 -1.66 22.54 0.04
CA ASP A 487 -2.29 22.97 -1.20
C ASP A 487 -2.61 24.48 -1.21
N GLY A 488 -3.18 24.99 -2.31
CA GLY A 488 -3.51 26.41 -2.45
C GLY A 488 -4.59 26.93 -1.49
N ASN A 489 -5.37 26.05 -0.87
CA ASN A 489 -6.42 26.39 0.09
C ASN A 489 -5.94 26.27 1.55
N GLY A 490 -4.71 25.80 1.78
CA GLY A 490 -4.16 25.56 3.11
C GLY A 490 -4.45 24.17 3.66
N THR A 491 -5.03 23.27 2.86
CA THR A 491 -5.25 21.86 3.25
C THR A 491 -3.94 21.10 3.21
N VAL A 492 -3.72 20.24 4.21
CA VAL A 492 -2.51 19.44 4.34
C VAL A 492 -2.71 18.05 3.74
N LYS A 493 -1.72 17.60 2.96
CA LYS A 493 -1.67 16.26 2.39
C LYS A 493 -0.36 15.55 2.72
N VAL A 494 -0.42 14.29 3.11
CA VAL A 494 0.77 13.47 3.38
C VAL A 494 1.37 12.95 2.07
N THR A 495 2.69 13.03 1.94
CA THR A 495 3.45 12.59 0.74
C THR A 495 4.55 11.61 1.13
N ASP A 496 5.21 11.01 0.13
CA ASP A 496 6.38 10.14 0.30
C ASP A 496 6.14 8.86 1.14
N PHE A 497 4.87 8.53 1.40
CA PHE A 497 4.49 7.23 1.96
C PHE A 497 4.98 6.10 1.05
N GLY A 498 5.61 5.06 1.63
CA GLY A 498 6.12 3.91 0.88
C GLY A 498 7.56 4.05 0.36
N LEU A 499 8.06 5.26 0.15
CA LEU A 499 9.38 5.51 -0.45
C LEU A 499 10.54 5.19 0.50
N SER A 500 10.31 5.31 1.80
CA SER A 500 11.26 4.99 2.86
C SER A 500 11.58 3.49 2.96
N ARG A 501 10.68 2.60 2.49
CA ARG A 501 10.91 1.15 2.48
C ARG A 501 12.17 0.80 1.68
N TYR A 502 12.46 1.55 0.63
CA TYR A 502 13.53 1.25 -0.32
C TYR A 502 14.90 1.71 0.16
N VAL A 503 14.95 2.89 0.78
CA VAL A 503 16.22 3.43 1.27
C VAL A 503 16.67 2.70 2.53
N LEU A 504 15.74 2.27 3.38
CA LEU A 504 16.03 1.56 4.62
C LEU A 504 16.44 0.09 4.41
N ASP A 505 15.98 -0.57 3.35
CA ASP A 505 16.34 -1.96 3.06
C ASP A 505 17.70 -2.08 2.32
N ASP A 506 18.12 -1.08 1.53
CA ASP A 506 19.42 -1.09 0.82
C ASP A 506 20.59 -0.50 1.66
N GLU A 507 20.37 0.52 2.51
CA GLU A 507 21.45 1.12 3.32
C GLU A 507 21.80 0.34 4.60
N TYR A 508 21.06 -0.72 4.96
CA TYR A 508 21.39 -1.54 6.14
C TYR A 508 22.67 -2.39 5.98
N THR A 509 23.35 -2.32 4.83
CA THR A 509 24.66 -2.98 4.61
C THR A 509 25.82 -2.04 4.33
N SER A 510 25.61 -0.72 4.29
CA SER A 510 26.71 0.23 4.05
C SER A 510 26.62 1.46 4.96
N SER A 511 27.58 1.51 5.88
CA SER A 511 28.09 2.69 6.57
C SER A 511 27.14 3.48 7.47
N VAL A 512 27.52 3.52 8.76
CA VAL A 512 27.34 4.64 9.69
C VAL A 512 27.43 5.97 8.92
N GLY A 513 26.30 6.60 8.63
CA GLY A 513 26.29 7.85 7.86
C GLY A 513 25.01 8.23 7.13
N SER A 514 24.02 7.33 6.97
CA SER A 514 22.78 7.71 6.28
C SER A 514 21.74 8.38 7.19
N LYS A 515 20.95 9.28 6.59
CA LYS A 515 20.07 10.28 7.23
C LYS A 515 18.78 9.66 7.82
N PHE A 516 18.94 8.67 8.70
CA PHE A 516 17.81 8.06 9.40
C PHE A 516 17.05 9.11 10.24
N PRO A 517 15.71 9.15 10.24
CA PRO A 517 14.93 10.17 10.94
C PRO A 517 14.83 9.89 12.45
N VAL A 518 15.97 9.94 13.15
CA VAL A 518 16.12 9.56 14.57
C VAL A 518 15.10 10.28 15.46
N ARG A 519 14.87 11.58 15.26
CA ARG A 519 13.95 12.39 16.09
C ARG A 519 12.48 11.98 16.00
N TRP A 520 12.08 11.39 14.87
CA TRP A 520 10.71 10.93 14.60
C TRP A 520 10.54 9.42 14.80
N SER A 521 11.61 8.70 15.14
CA SER A 521 11.59 7.24 15.25
C SER A 521 11.39 6.79 16.69
N PRO A 522 10.50 5.80 16.95
CA PRO A 522 10.32 5.23 18.27
C PRO A 522 11.46 4.24 18.63
N PRO A 523 11.59 3.85 19.92
CA PRO A 523 12.64 2.95 20.38
C PRO A 523 12.69 1.60 19.64
N GLU A 524 11.56 0.97 19.35
CA GLU A 524 11.52 -0.32 18.66
C GLU A 524 12.00 -0.26 17.21
N VAL A 525 11.85 0.91 16.57
CA VAL A 525 12.40 1.18 15.24
C VAL A 525 13.90 1.41 15.34
N LEU A 526 14.36 2.20 16.31
CA LEU A 526 15.80 2.49 16.51
C LEU A 526 16.60 1.25 16.91
N LEU A 527 16.06 0.41 17.78
CA LEU A 527 16.75 -0.75 18.33
C LEU A 527 16.62 -2.00 17.45
N TYR A 528 15.46 -2.18 16.81
CA TYR A 528 15.11 -3.45 16.16
C TYR A 528 14.61 -3.28 14.72
N CYS A 529 14.58 -2.07 14.17
CA CYS A 529 14.03 -1.77 12.84
C CYS A 529 12.59 -2.29 12.64
N LYS A 530 11.80 -2.31 13.73
CA LYS A 530 10.42 -2.80 13.75
C LYS A 530 9.43 -1.67 13.45
N PHE A 531 9.15 -1.45 12.17
CA PHE A 531 8.10 -0.54 11.72
C PHE A 531 6.70 -1.16 11.84
N SER A 532 5.72 -0.38 12.29
CA SER A 532 4.31 -0.74 12.40
C SER A 532 3.43 0.51 12.27
N SER A 533 2.10 0.38 12.26
CA SER A 533 1.25 1.56 12.36
C SER A 533 1.49 2.34 13.67
N LYS A 534 1.97 1.67 14.72
CA LYS A 534 2.27 2.32 16.02
C LYS A 534 3.54 3.17 15.96
N SER A 535 4.50 2.82 15.09
CA SER A 535 5.65 3.69 14.85
C SER A 535 5.27 4.96 14.10
N ASP A 536 4.30 4.89 13.20
CA ASP A 536 3.77 6.09 12.52
C ASP A 536 2.96 6.97 13.48
N ILE A 537 2.24 6.38 14.45
CA ILE A 537 1.56 7.13 15.52
C ILE A 537 2.59 7.87 16.40
N TRP A 538 3.72 7.24 16.74
CA TRP A 538 4.80 7.93 17.44
C TRP A 538 5.31 9.12 16.63
N ALA A 539 5.57 8.92 15.33
CA ALA A 539 6.03 9.97 14.43
C ALA A 539 5.01 11.11 14.29
N TYR A 540 3.70 10.82 14.28
CA TYR A 540 2.63 11.82 14.27
C TYR A 540 2.66 12.71 15.54
N GLY A 541 3.01 12.14 16.69
CA GLY A 541 3.15 12.89 17.94
C GLY A 541 4.41 13.77 18.02
N LYS A 542 5.31 13.71 17.03
CA LYS A 542 6.59 14.44 16.98
C LYS A 542 6.58 15.56 15.96
#